data_AF-A0A7X8XAB4-F1
#
_entry.id   AF-A0A7X8XAB4-F1
#
_cell.length_a   1.000
_cell.length_b   1.000
_cell.length_c   1.000
_cell.angle_alpha   90.00
_cell.angle_beta   90.00
_cell.angle_gamma   90.00
#
_symmetry.space_group_name_H-M   'P 1'
#
loop_
_entity.id
_entity.type
_entity.pdbx_description
1 polymer ?
#
loop_
_entity_poly.entity_id
_entity_poly.type
_entity_poly.pdbx_seq_one_letter_code
_entity_poly.pdbx_strand_id
1 'polypeptide(L)'
;MFKKLICILLLFLVGNVSACKEKEEEYLGDEVILDKNLELGIGILGIESITDLSTIHRYYRYSDTVPKNVNPIWRLMQWGTRYNFRDYGEETIEDGFYVIRDDTKEFKVNPETGEYCLNAFTALENPQPRVYGEPWLHLATEQRLSDMSRLDELEHVWACLDFEITVSENLMGANFNPDLHTALFQWVFIVKNDNIDSPDYHDYIWVNIPYFDARYDFSEEAAFLDFGKDDKSDTFIYSADSKKVLENKAVKVGERRRVVIDLKKYIEIALQTIQELPANANSEFPILLNTTLQDLRIESFYIGWEIPGTFNASATIYSNSLKYERKQQ
;
A
#
# COMPACT_ATOMS: atom_id res chain seq x y z
N MET A 1 -28.37 76.31 -17.30
CA MET A 1 -28.38 74.86 -17.59
C MET A 1 -27.68 74.15 -16.44
N PHE A 2 -28.42 73.31 -15.73
CA PHE A 2 -27.98 72.52 -14.58
C PHE A 2 -27.31 71.20 -15.01
N LYS A 3 -26.46 70.67 -14.10
CA LYS A 3 -25.94 69.30 -13.90
C LYS A 3 -24.41 69.25 -14.03
N LYS A 4 -23.64 69.39 -12.94
CA LYS A 4 -23.29 68.36 -11.92
C LYS A 4 -22.96 67.00 -12.57
N LEU A 5 -21.66 66.75 -12.78
CA LEU A 5 -21.12 65.41 -13.03
C LEU A 5 -20.46 64.93 -11.74
N ILE A 6 -21.01 63.85 -11.18
CA ILE A 6 -20.54 63.16 -9.99
C ILE A 6 -19.54 62.10 -10.47
N CYS A 7 -18.28 62.19 -10.05
CA CYS A 7 -17.32 61.09 -10.18
C CYS A 7 -17.59 60.08 -9.07
N ILE A 8 -18.17 58.93 -9.43
CA ILE A 8 -18.29 57.77 -8.55
C ILE A 8 -16.93 57.06 -8.54
N LEU A 9 -16.25 57.12 -7.40
CA LEU A 9 -15.06 56.32 -7.10
C LEU A 9 -15.53 54.89 -6.80
N LEU A 10 -15.30 53.96 -7.72
CA LEU A 10 -15.47 52.52 -7.47
C LEU A 10 -14.30 52.03 -6.61
N LEU A 11 -14.54 51.93 -5.30
CA LEU A 11 -13.68 51.18 -4.38
C LEU A 11 -13.79 49.68 -4.73
N PHE A 12 -12.77 49.16 -5.41
CA PHE A 12 -12.53 47.72 -5.45
C PHE A 12 -12.01 47.28 -4.07
N LEU A 13 -12.91 46.77 -3.23
CA LEU A 13 -12.54 45.94 -2.10
C LEU A 13 -11.97 44.64 -2.65
N VAL A 14 -10.64 44.54 -2.70
CA VAL A 14 -9.95 43.25 -2.84
C VAL A 14 -10.14 42.52 -1.52
N GLY A 15 -11.16 41.66 -1.48
CA GLY A 15 -11.34 40.71 -0.39
C GLY A 15 -10.14 39.78 -0.35
N ASN A 16 -9.32 39.91 0.69
CA ASN A 16 -8.32 38.90 1.04
C ASN A 16 -9.07 37.61 1.38
N VAL A 17 -9.19 36.71 0.42
CA VAL A 17 -9.47 35.31 0.69
C VAL A 17 -8.18 34.74 1.26
N SER A 18 -7.97 34.91 2.57
CA SER A 18 -7.06 34.03 3.30
C SER A 18 -7.68 32.64 3.24
N ALA A 19 -7.26 31.87 2.23
CA ALA A 19 -7.36 30.43 2.30
C ALA A 19 -6.66 30.03 3.60
N CYS A 20 -7.44 29.51 4.54
CA CYS A 20 -6.90 28.81 5.69
C CYS A 20 -6.09 27.65 5.10
N LYS A 21 -4.77 27.82 4.97
CA LYS A 21 -3.87 26.68 4.80
C LYS A 21 -4.08 25.86 6.06
N GLU A 22 -4.77 24.73 5.95
CA GLU A 22 -4.71 23.70 6.96
C GLU A 22 -3.23 23.52 7.30
N LYS A 23 -2.93 23.66 8.58
CA LYS A 23 -1.58 23.51 9.10
C LYS A 23 -1.25 22.05 8.85
N GLU A 24 -0.54 21.74 7.78
CA GLU A 24 0.02 20.39 7.60
C GLU A 24 0.81 20.12 8.86
N GLU A 25 0.36 19.14 9.65
CA GLU A 25 1.14 18.66 10.78
C GLU A 25 2.49 18.22 10.21
N GLU A 26 3.55 18.89 10.64
CA GLU A 26 4.90 18.56 10.22
C GLU A 26 5.27 17.27 10.95
N TYR A 27 5.07 16.12 10.29
CA TYR A 27 5.49 14.82 10.82
C TYR A 27 7.01 14.68 10.62
N LEU A 28 7.71 14.82 11.73
CA LEU A 28 9.16 14.79 11.86
C LEU A 28 9.71 13.37 11.72
N GLY A 29 11.03 13.26 11.58
CA GLY A 29 11.73 11.97 11.51
C GLY A 29 12.47 11.75 10.19
N ASP A 30 13.24 10.67 10.19
CA ASP A 30 14.09 10.26 9.08
C ASP A 30 13.28 9.38 8.12
N GLU A 31 13.30 9.70 6.83
CA GLU A 31 12.70 8.84 5.81
C GLU A 31 13.47 7.51 5.73
N VAL A 32 12.73 6.41 5.75
CA VAL A 32 13.29 5.06 5.63
C VAL A 32 12.92 4.37 4.31
N ILE A 33 11.99 4.92 3.53
CA ILE A 33 11.79 4.50 2.14
C ILE A 33 12.95 5.03 1.30
N LEU A 34 13.70 4.10 0.71
CA LEU A 34 14.77 4.41 -0.22
C LEU A 34 14.21 4.61 -1.62
N ASP A 35 14.95 5.33 -2.47
CA ASP A 35 14.61 5.51 -3.87
C ASP A 35 13.14 5.94 -4.07
N LYS A 36 12.74 7.04 -3.39
CA LYS A 36 11.32 7.48 -3.32
C LYS A 36 10.67 7.68 -4.68
N ASN A 37 11.48 8.00 -5.68
CA ASN A 37 11.03 8.26 -7.04
C ASN A 37 11.15 7.04 -7.96
N LEU A 38 11.56 5.88 -7.42
CA LEU A 38 11.82 4.66 -8.16
C LEU A 38 12.89 4.83 -9.26
N GLU A 39 13.83 5.76 -9.12
CA GLU A 39 14.85 6.10 -10.12
C GLU A 39 15.80 4.95 -10.45
N LEU A 40 15.92 3.95 -9.57
CA LEU A 40 16.82 2.81 -9.74
C LEU A 40 16.18 1.65 -10.51
N GLY A 41 15.01 1.88 -11.10
CA GLY A 41 14.21 0.86 -11.78
C GLY A 41 13.42 0.00 -10.79
N ILE A 42 12.74 -1.01 -11.32
CA ILE A 42 11.93 -1.92 -10.50
C ILE A 42 12.20 -3.39 -10.85
N GLY A 43 12.31 -4.22 -9.83
CA GLY A 43 12.46 -5.67 -9.98
C GLY A 43 11.10 -6.35 -10.12
N ILE A 44 10.83 -6.98 -11.25
CA ILE A 44 9.58 -7.69 -11.48
C ILE A 44 9.68 -9.10 -10.90
N LEU A 45 8.75 -9.41 -9.99
CA LEU A 45 8.64 -10.73 -9.36
C LEU A 45 7.92 -11.73 -10.27
N GLY A 46 7.89 -12.99 -9.85
CA GLY A 46 7.10 -14.02 -10.52
C GLY A 46 5.60 -13.91 -10.19
N ILE A 47 4.88 -15.01 -10.39
CA ILE A 47 3.41 -15.06 -10.35
C ILE A 47 2.86 -15.84 -9.14
N GLU A 48 3.72 -16.52 -8.38
CA GLU A 48 3.34 -17.31 -7.21
C GLU A 48 4.06 -16.79 -5.96
N SER A 49 3.30 -16.36 -4.95
CA SER A 49 3.85 -15.75 -3.72
C SER A 49 4.79 -16.68 -2.95
N ILE A 50 4.46 -17.98 -2.89
CA ILE A 50 5.15 -18.96 -2.03
C ILE A 50 6.43 -19.49 -2.66
N THR A 51 6.44 -19.67 -3.98
CA THR A 51 7.57 -20.26 -4.70
C THR A 51 8.53 -19.21 -5.24
N ASP A 52 8.00 -18.07 -5.73
CA ASP A 52 8.85 -16.99 -6.25
C ASP A 52 9.42 -16.13 -5.12
N LEU A 53 8.73 -16.04 -3.98
CA LEU A 53 9.12 -15.25 -2.80
C LEU A 53 9.52 -13.82 -3.21
N SER A 54 10.80 -13.48 -3.04
CA SER A 54 11.38 -12.17 -3.39
C SER A 54 12.31 -12.21 -4.61
N THR A 55 12.23 -13.28 -5.40
CA THR A 55 13.09 -13.49 -6.56
C THR A 55 12.71 -12.54 -7.68
N ILE A 56 13.68 -11.74 -8.14
CA ILE A 56 13.51 -10.87 -9.30
C ILE A 56 13.73 -11.71 -10.57
N HIS A 57 12.73 -11.75 -11.44
CA HIS A 57 12.80 -12.48 -12.71
C HIS A 57 13.06 -11.57 -13.91
N ARG A 58 12.67 -10.29 -13.82
CA ARG A 58 12.96 -9.28 -14.84
C ARG A 58 13.32 -7.95 -14.19
N TYR A 59 14.28 -7.24 -14.76
CA TYR A 59 14.64 -5.89 -14.33
C TYR A 59 14.00 -4.90 -15.29
N TYR A 60 13.02 -4.12 -14.82
CA TYR A 60 12.43 -3.06 -15.61
C TYR A 60 13.24 -1.77 -15.40
N ARG A 61 13.97 -1.38 -16.45
CA ARG A 61 15.04 -0.36 -16.41
C ARG A 61 14.70 0.88 -17.22
N TYR A 62 13.40 1.14 -17.41
CA TYR A 62 12.90 2.36 -18.04
C TYR A 62 13.53 2.62 -19.40
N SER A 63 13.33 1.67 -20.33
CA SER A 63 13.95 1.73 -21.67
C SER A 63 15.48 1.88 -21.63
N ASP A 64 16.15 1.08 -20.78
CA ASP A 64 17.60 1.06 -20.57
C ASP A 64 18.24 2.38 -20.07
N THR A 65 17.44 3.30 -19.52
CA THR A 65 17.97 4.52 -18.89
C THR A 65 18.66 4.24 -17.55
N VAL A 66 18.31 3.13 -16.90
CA VAL A 66 18.98 2.65 -15.67
C VAL A 66 20.10 1.65 -16.04
N PRO A 67 21.36 1.88 -15.64
CA PRO A 67 22.47 0.97 -15.95
C PRO A 67 22.26 -0.47 -15.43
N LYS A 68 22.72 -1.47 -16.21
CA LYS A 68 22.54 -2.90 -15.88
C LYS A 68 23.16 -3.35 -14.55
N ASN A 69 24.15 -2.62 -14.04
CA ASN A 69 24.81 -2.90 -12.77
C ASN A 69 24.10 -2.29 -11.55
N VAL A 70 23.03 -1.51 -11.76
CA VAL A 70 22.19 -0.98 -10.68
C VAL A 70 21.16 -2.05 -10.31
N ASN A 71 21.07 -2.41 -9.04
CA ASN A 71 20.00 -3.28 -8.57
C ASN A 71 18.84 -2.41 -8.06
N PRO A 72 17.60 -2.65 -8.54
CA PRO A 72 16.44 -1.93 -8.05
C PRO A 72 16.17 -2.33 -6.60
N ILE A 73 15.77 -1.35 -5.79
CA ILE A 73 15.37 -1.57 -4.40
C ILE A 73 13.88 -1.91 -4.33
N TRP A 74 13.10 -1.29 -5.23
CA TRP A 74 11.69 -1.59 -5.43
C TRP A 74 11.48 -2.88 -6.19
N ARG A 75 10.39 -3.57 -5.85
CA ARG A 75 9.88 -4.73 -6.58
C ARG A 75 8.43 -4.53 -6.98
N LEU A 76 8.02 -5.20 -8.04
CA LEU A 76 6.64 -5.24 -8.53
C LEU A 76 6.10 -6.66 -8.38
N MET A 77 5.18 -6.83 -7.43
CA MET A 77 4.37 -8.03 -7.25
C MET A 77 3.32 -8.11 -8.35
N GLN A 78 3.09 -9.33 -8.84
CA GLN A 78 2.07 -9.65 -9.84
C GLN A 78 1.51 -11.05 -9.58
N TRP A 79 1.29 -11.43 -8.31
CA TRP A 79 0.93 -12.80 -7.98
C TRP A 79 -0.50 -13.14 -8.39
N GLY A 80 -0.78 -14.43 -8.61
CA GLY A 80 -2.11 -14.92 -8.95
C GLY A 80 -2.62 -14.44 -10.31
N THR A 81 -1.70 -14.23 -11.26
CA THR A 81 -1.97 -13.68 -12.60
C THR A 81 -1.74 -14.73 -13.69
N ARG A 82 -2.52 -14.67 -14.76
CA ARG A 82 -2.39 -15.49 -15.98
C ARG A 82 -1.48 -14.85 -17.02
N TYR A 83 -1.49 -13.53 -17.09
CA TYR A 83 -0.64 -12.72 -17.96
C TYR A 83 0.48 -12.16 -17.10
N ASN A 84 1.70 -11.96 -17.60
CA ASN A 84 2.75 -11.50 -16.70
C ASN A 84 3.78 -10.59 -17.38
N PHE A 85 4.21 -9.58 -16.63
CA PHE A 85 5.24 -8.64 -17.05
C PHE A 85 6.61 -9.28 -17.20
N ARG A 86 6.86 -10.37 -16.47
CA ARG A 86 8.16 -11.04 -16.44
C ARG A 86 8.53 -11.56 -17.83
N ASP A 87 7.60 -12.23 -18.50
CA ASP A 87 7.84 -12.93 -19.76
C ASP A 87 7.28 -12.15 -20.96
N TYR A 88 6.18 -11.41 -20.80
CA TYR A 88 5.43 -10.81 -21.92
C TYR A 88 5.19 -9.30 -21.79
N GLY A 89 5.68 -8.65 -20.73
CA GLY A 89 5.44 -7.23 -20.51
C GLY A 89 6.03 -6.36 -21.64
N GLU A 90 5.18 -5.58 -22.28
CA GLU A 90 5.56 -4.63 -23.32
C GLU A 90 5.93 -3.28 -22.69
N GLU A 91 7.09 -2.74 -23.05
CA GLU A 91 7.58 -1.46 -22.52
C GLU A 91 7.34 -0.32 -23.52
N THR A 92 6.75 0.77 -23.04
CA THR A 92 6.52 2.01 -23.80
C THR A 92 6.87 3.24 -22.95
N ILE A 93 6.90 4.41 -23.59
CA ILE A 93 7.00 5.70 -22.92
C ILE A 93 5.82 6.55 -23.36
N GLU A 94 5.02 7.01 -22.40
CA GLU A 94 3.74 7.70 -22.63
C GLU A 94 3.65 8.91 -21.70
N ASP A 95 3.57 10.12 -22.26
CA ASP A 95 3.39 11.37 -21.50
C ASP A 95 4.37 11.57 -20.32
N GLY A 96 5.62 11.15 -20.49
CA GLY A 96 6.67 11.23 -19.45
C GLY A 96 6.70 10.06 -18.47
N PHE A 97 5.78 9.11 -18.60
CA PHE A 97 5.80 7.85 -17.84
C PHE A 97 6.51 6.75 -18.63
N TYR A 98 7.32 5.97 -17.92
CA TYR A 98 7.74 4.65 -18.38
C TYR A 98 6.64 3.66 -18.04
N VAL A 99 6.13 2.96 -19.05
CA VAL A 99 5.00 2.04 -18.93
C VAL A 99 5.45 0.62 -19.23
N ILE A 100 5.06 -0.34 -18.38
CA ILE A 100 5.05 -1.76 -18.71
C ILE A 100 3.63 -2.30 -18.60
N ARG A 101 3.18 -2.99 -19.64
CA ARG A 101 1.80 -3.49 -19.74
C ARG A 101 1.73 -4.91 -20.29
N ASP A 102 0.65 -5.59 -19.94
CA ASP A 102 0.15 -6.77 -20.63
C ASP A 102 -1.37 -6.61 -20.84
N ASP A 103 -2.05 -7.69 -21.23
CA ASP A 103 -3.48 -7.68 -21.53
C ASP A 103 -4.39 -7.37 -20.32
N THR A 104 -3.85 -7.46 -19.10
CA THR A 104 -4.67 -7.39 -17.87
C THR A 104 -4.17 -6.39 -16.85
N LYS A 105 -2.99 -5.81 -17.02
CA LYS A 105 -2.45 -4.84 -16.08
C LYS A 105 -1.43 -3.93 -16.73
N GLU A 106 -1.26 -2.78 -16.09
CA GLU A 106 -0.26 -1.77 -16.43
C GLU A 106 0.37 -1.25 -15.15
N PHE A 107 1.69 -1.17 -15.15
CA PHE A 107 2.46 -0.35 -14.23
C PHE A 107 3.10 0.79 -14.99
N LYS A 108 2.87 2.02 -14.54
CA LYS A 108 3.51 3.20 -15.11
C LYS A 108 4.15 4.03 -14.02
N VAL A 109 5.29 4.64 -14.31
CA VAL A 109 6.04 5.44 -13.35
C VAL A 109 6.73 6.61 -14.03
N ASN A 110 6.73 7.76 -13.36
CA ASN A 110 7.52 8.92 -13.74
C ASN A 110 8.60 9.15 -12.67
N PRO A 111 9.85 8.72 -12.92
CA PRO A 111 10.94 8.89 -11.96
C PRO A 111 11.35 10.34 -11.69
N GLU A 112 10.93 11.31 -12.52
CA GLU A 112 11.19 12.72 -12.25
C GLU A 112 10.31 13.26 -11.11
N THR A 113 9.11 12.70 -10.95
CA THR A 113 8.13 13.14 -9.94
C THR A 113 7.94 12.14 -8.81
N GLY A 114 8.29 10.86 -9.04
CA GLY A 114 7.98 9.74 -8.16
C GLY A 114 6.53 9.26 -8.24
N GLU A 115 5.73 9.80 -9.17
CA GLU A 115 4.36 9.36 -9.39
C GLU A 115 4.35 8.01 -10.11
N TYR A 116 3.50 7.08 -9.66
CA TYR A 116 3.28 5.81 -10.34
C TYR A 116 1.84 5.34 -10.24
N CYS A 117 1.44 4.47 -11.16
CA CYS A 117 0.11 3.87 -11.16
C CYS A 117 0.15 2.35 -11.22
N LEU A 118 -0.84 1.75 -10.57
CA LEU A 118 -1.11 0.33 -10.58
C LEU A 118 -2.52 0.14 -11.16
N ASN A 119 -2.56 -0.30 -12.41
CA ASN A 119 -3.80 -0.47 -13.16
C ASN A 119 -4.02 -1.95 -13.44
N ALA A 120 -5.20 -2.45 -13.05
CA ALA A 120 -5.61 -3.84 -13.19
C ALA A 120 -6.97 -3.93 -13.89
N PHE A 121 -7.04 -4.72 -14.94
CA PHE A 121 -8.19 -4.96 -15.80
C PHE A 121 -8.46 -6.47 -15.80
N THR A 122 -9.10 -6.97 -14.74
CA THR A 122 -9.07 -8.41 -14.42
C THR A 122 -10.09 -9.25 -15.18
N ALA A 123 -10.77 -8.68 -16.20
CA ALA A 123 -11.73 -9.41 -17.04
C ALA A 123 -11.12 -10.67 -17.69
N LEU A 124 -9.88 -10.59 -18.18
CA LEU A 124 -9.19 -11.74 -18.77
C LEU A 124 -8.43 -12.57 -17.74
N GLU A 125 -8.12 -12.02 -16.56
CA GLU A 125 -7.59 -12.78 -15.41
C GLU A 125 -8.63 -13.74 -14.85
N ASN A 126 -9.85 -13.23 -14.67
CA ASN A 126 -10.98 -13.90 -14.06
C ASN A 126 -12.15 -13.93 -15.05
N PRO A 127 -12.05 -14.72 -16.14
CA PRO A 127 -13.11 -14.82 -17.14
C PRO A 127 -14.40 -15.42 -16.56
N GLN A 128 -14.30 -16.09 -15.41
CA GLN A 128 -15.41 -16.48 -14.56
C GLN A 128 -15.16 -15.93 -13.15
N PRO A 129 -16.23 -15.62 -12.39
CA PRO A 129 -16.14 -15.32 -10.96
C PRO A 129 -15.28 -16.34 -10.23
N ARG A 130 -14.33 -15.85 -9.42
CA ARG A 130 -13.50 -16.69 -8.55
C ARG A 130 -14.39 -17.50 -7.60
N VAL A 131 -13.94 -18.68 -7.21
CA VAL A 131 -14.50 -19.42 -6.07
C VAL A 131 -13.51 -19.48 -4.90
N TYR A 132 -13.99 -19.87 -3.72
CA TYR A 132 -13.15 -19.96 -2.53
C TYR A 132 -11.93 -20.88 -2.76
N GLY A 133 -10.74 -20.38 -2.43
CA GLY A 133 -9.46 -21.12 -2.52
C GLY A 133 -8.68 -20.96 -3.82
N GLU A 134 -9.22 -20.28 -4.84
CA GLU A 134 -8.44 -19.98 -6.06
C GLU A 134 -7.46 -18.82 -5.83
N PRO A 135 -6.32 -18.71 -6.53
CA PRO A 135 -5.47 -17.53 -6.41
C PRO A 135 -6.18 -16.26 -6.90
N TRP A 136 -5.67 -15.09 -6.50
CA TRP A 136 -6.14 -13.80 -7.00
C TRP A 136 -5.01 -12.83 -7.26
N LEU A 137 -5.28 -11.82 -8.09
CA LEU A 137 -4.29 -10.83 -8.49
C LEU A 137 -3.84 -10.02 -7.28
N HIS A 138 -2.53 -10.05 -7.03
CA HIS A 138 -1.81 -9.10 -6.19
C HIS A 138 -0.93 -8.24 -7.08
N LEU A 139 -1.32 -6.99 -7.32
CA LEU A 139 -0.55 -6.03 -8.08
C LEU A 139 -0.09 -4.91 -7.14
N ALA A 140 1.16 -5.00 -6.69
CA ALA A 140 1.69 -4.11 -5.65
C ALA A 140 3.17 -3.81 -5.84
N THR A 141 3.59 -2.64 -5.34
CA THR A 141 5.02 -2.33 -5.20
C THR A 141 5.51 -2.70 -3.80
N GLU A 142 6.69 -3.29 -3.70
CA GLU A 142 7.28 -3.76 -2.45
C GLU A 142 8.67 -3.15 -2.24
N GLN A 143 9.00 -2.82 -1.00
CA GLN A 143 10.36 -2.51 -0.59
C GLN A 143 10.70 -3.21 0.73
N ARG A 144 11.93 -3.76 0.81
CA ARG A 144 12.54 -4.14 2.09
C ARG A 144 13.24 -2.94 2.69
N LEU A 145 12.98 -2.70 3.96
CA LEU A 145 13.62 -1.60 4.69
C LEU A 145 15.05 -2.00 5.07
N SER A 146 15.96 -1.04 4.98
CA SER A 146 17.36 -1.20 5.43
C SER A 146 17.60 -0.66 6.84
N ASP A 147 16.65 0.13 7.34
CA ASP A 147 16.70 0.66 8.70
C ASP A 147 16.51 -0.46 9.72
N MET A 148 17.36 -0.48 10.74
CA MET A 148 17.45 -1.54 11.73
C MET A 148 16.86 -1.12 13.09
N SER A 149 16.25 0.06 13.19
CA SER A 149 15.66 0.53 14.43
C SER A 149 14.55 -0.40 14.91
N ARG A 150 14.56 -0.63 16.21
CA ARG A 150 13.51 -1.38 16.92
C ARG A 150 12.36 -0.45 17.26
N LEU A 151 11.15 -0.99 17.35
CA LEU A 151 9.96 -0.14 17.59
C LEU A 151 9.95 0.55 18.95
N ASP A 152 10.70 0.05 19.94
CA ASP A 152 10.85 0.71 21.23
C ASP A 152 11.78 1.93 21.18
N GLU A 153 12.67 2.02 20.20
CA GLU A 153 13.55 3.18 19.96
C GLU A 153 12.81 4.35 19.30
N LEU A 154 11.67 4.05 18.67
CA LEU A 154 10.86 5.02 17.92
C LEU A 154 9.82 5.63 18.84
N GLU A 155 9.63 6.94 18.75
CA GLU A 155 8.48 7.62 19.33
C GLU A 155 7.27 7.43 18.42
N HIS A 156 7.43 7.73 17.12
CA HIS A 156 6.40 7.59 16.09
C HIS A 156 6.94 6.89 14.84
N VAL A 157 6.04 6.20 14.14
CA VAL A 157 6.29 5.68 12.79
C VAL A 157 5.26 6.31 11.86
N TRP A 158 5.64 7.38 11.19
CA TRP A 158 4.73 8.12 10.33
C TRP A 158 4.65 7.49 8.94
N ALA A 159 3.51 6.89 8.60
CA ALA A 159 3.21 6.44 7.24
C ALA A 159 2.32 7.47 6.55
N CYS A 160 2.79 8.03 5.44
CA CYS A 160 2.05 8.99 4.63
C CYS A 160 1.87 8.47 3.22
N LEU A 161 0.62 8.48 2.75
CA LEU A 161 0.24 8.11 1.40
C LEU A 161 -0.58 9.22 0.76
N ASP A 162 -0.15 9.69 -0.41
CA ASP A 162 -0.90 10.60 -1.27
C ASP A 162 -1.26 9.87 -2.56
N PHE A 163 -2.55 9.63 -2.77
CA PHE A 163 -3.05 8.71 -3.77
C PHE A 163 -4.42 9.12 -4.30
N GLU A 164 -4.84 8.45 -5.37
CA GLU A 164 -6.19 8.52 -5.93
C GLU A 164 -6.58 7.15 -6.45
N ILE A 165 -7.79 6.71 -6.14
CA ILE A 165 -8.39 5.58 -6.86
C ILE A 165 -9.03 6.17 -8.12
N THR A 166 -8.43 5.94 -9.27
CA THR A 166 -8.86 6.55 -10.55
C THR A 166 -9.98 5.75 -11.22
N VAL A 167 -9.99 4.44 -11.03
CA VAL A 167 -11.04 3.54 -11.55
C VAL A 167 -11.37 2.47 -10.52
N SER A 168 -12.67 2.19 -10.34
CA SER A 168 -13.16 1.02 -9.63
C SER A 168 -14.51 0.61 -10.23
N GLU A 169 -14.50 -0.40 -11.09
CA GLU A 169 -15.67 -0.91 -11.78
C GLU A 169 -15.81 -2.42 -11.54
N ASN A 170 -16.95 -2.84 -10.99
CA ASN A 170 -17.30 -4.24 -10.81
C ASN A 170 -17.88 -4.82 -12.11
N LEU A 171 -17.24 -5.87 -12.65
CA LEU A 171 -17.63 -6.48 -13.93
C LEU A 171 -18.48 -7.76 -13.75
N MET A 172 -18.84 -8.12 -12.52
CA MET A 172 -19.44 -9.42 -12.20
C MET A 172 -20.97 -9.43 -12.23
N GLY A 173 -21.61 -8.26 -12.17
CA GLY A 173 -23.06 -8.12 -12.15
C GLY A 173 -23.72 -9.02 -11.09
N ALA A 174 -24.65 -9.88 -11.52
CA ALA A 174 -25.39 -10.78 -10.63
C ALA A 174 -24.52 -11.88 -9.97
N ASN A 175 -23.30 -12.12 -10.46
CA ASN A 175 -22.38 -13.09 -9.87
C ASN A 175 -21.49 -12.48 -8.78
N PHE A 176 -21.67 -11.19 -8.48
CA PHE A 176 -20.94 -10.54 -7.41
C PHE A 176 -21.32 -11.15 -6.04
N ASN A 177 -20.31 -11.44 -5.23
CA ASN A 177 -20.48 -11.93 -3.87
C ASN A 177 -19.56 -11.09 -2.97
N PRO A 178 -20.10 -10.19 -2.13
CA PRO A 178 -19.28 -9.32 -1.30
C PRO A 178 -18.47 -10.08 -0.24
N ASP A 179 -18.80 -11.33 0.07
CA ASP A 179 -18.01 -12.15 1.01
C ASP A 179 -16.73 -12.73 0.36
N LEU A 180 -16.63 -12.68 -0.97
CA LEU A 180 -15.54 -13.30 -1.73
C LEU A 180 -14.83 -12.33 -2.68
N HIS A 181 -15.55 -11.36 -3.24
CA HIS A 181 -15.12 -10.53 -4.35
C HIS A 181 -14.99 -9.07 -3.92
N THR A 182 -13.86 -8.47 -4.24
CA THR A 182 -13.61 -7.03 -4.13
C THR A 182 -12.41 -6.64 -5.00
N ALA A 183 -12.16 -5.33 -5.09
CA ALA A 183 -10.85 -4.77 -5.34
C ALA A 183 -10.45 -3.99 -4.08
N LEU A 184 -9.42 -4.48 -3.39
CA LEU A 184 -8.93 -3.93 -2.13
C LEU A 184 -7.59 -3.24 -2.37
N PHE A 185 -7.52 -1.94 -2.09
CA PHE A 185 -6.27 -1.18 -2.13
C PHE A 185 -5.80 -0.88 -0.72
N GLN A 186 -4.59 -1.32 -0.40
CA GLN A 186 -4.04 -1.29 0.96
C GLN A 186 -2.53 -1.12 0.96
N TRP A 187 -2.02 -0.66 2.10
CA TRP A 187 -0.59 -0.68 2.40
C TRP A 187 -0.36 -1.66 3.55
N VAL A 188 0.41 -2.69 3.28
CA VAL A 188 0.70 -3.80 4.21
C VAL A 188 2.14 -3.70 4.68
N PHE A 189 2.33 -3.82 5.98
CA PHE A 189 3.63 -3.80 6.62
C PHE A 189 3.91 -5.14 7.27
N ILE A 190 5.10 -5.71 6.99
CA ILE A 190 5.58 -6.94 7.60
C ILE A 190 6.44 -6.52 8.79
N VAL A 191 5.96 -6.82 9.99
CA VAL A 191 6.65 -6.50 11.25
C VAL A 191 7.15 -7.79 11.86
N LYS A 192 8.44 -7.88 12.15
CA LYS A 192 9.11 -9.13 12.50
C LYS A 192 9.85 -9.03 13.82
N ASN A 193 9.75 -10.09 14.61
CA ASN A 193 10.64 -10.31 15.73
C ASN A 193 12.03 -10.68 15.19
N ASP A 194 12.98 -9.75 15.33
CA ASP A 194 14.37 -9.93 14.91
C ASP A 194 15.33 -10.08 16.11
N ASN A 195 14.82 -10.26 17.33
CA ASN A 195 15.66 -10.54 18.48
C ASN A 195 16.01 -12.03 18.54
N ILE A 196 17.27 -12.36 18.24
CA ILE A 196 17.78 -13.74 18.23
C ILE A 196 17.69 -14.44 19.60
N ASP A 197 17.60 -13.68 20.69
CA ASP A 197 17.46 -14.21 22.05
C ASP A 197 15.99 -14.42 22.45
N SER A 198 15.03 -14.00 21.62
CA SER A 198 13.60 -14.20 21.84
C SER A 198 13.18 -15.64 21.54
N PRO A 199 12.31 -16.27 22.36
CA PRO A 199 11.70 -17.56 21.99
C PRO A 199 10.81 -17.45 20.74
N ASP A 200 10.33 -16.25 20.42
CA ASP A 200 9.48 -15.96 19.25
C ASP A 200 10.31 -15.44 18.06
N TYR A 201 11.62 -15.67 18.04
CA TYR A 201 12.49 -15.18 16.97
C TYR A 201 12.02 -15.67 15.59
N HIS A 202 11.98 -14.76 14.62
CA HIS A 202 11.42 -14.93 13.27
C HIS A 202 9.90 -14.98 13.14
N ASP A 203 9.14 -15.00 14.23
CA ASP A 203 7.72 -14.72 14.14
C ASP A 203 7.49 -13.30 13.61
N TYR A 204 6.38 -13.10 12.91
CA TYR A 204 6.05 -11.83 12.29
C TYR A 204 4.54 -11.58 12.32
N ILE A 205 4.12 -10.37 11.96
CA ILE A 205 2.73 -9.94 11.81
C ILE A 205 2.58 -9.20 10.48
N TRP A 206 1.47 -9.40 9.78
CA TRP A 206 1.05 -8.52 8.70
C TRP A 206 0.11 -7.46 9.26
N VAL A 207 0.51 -6.19 9.14
CA VAL A 207 -0.28 -5.03 9.56
C VAL A 207 -0.81 -4.35 8.30
N ASN A 208 -2.08 -4.57 8.01
CA ASN A 208 -2.76 -4.07 6.84
C ASN A 208 -3.45 -2.74 7.15
N ILE A 209 -3.17 -1.72 6.34
CA ILE A 209 -3.83 -0.42 6.37
C ILE A 209 -4.72 -0.32 5.13
N PRO A 210 -6.02 -0.67 5.24
CA PRO A 210 -6.95 -0.60 4.12
C PRO A 210 -7.35 0.84 3.83
N TYR A 211 -7.14 1.27 2.58
CA TYR A 211 -7.51 2.61 2.11
C TYR A 211 -8.79 2.61 1.28
N PHE A 212 -9.03 1.54 0.54
CA PHE A 212 -10.21 1.43 -0.32
C PHE A 212 -10.64 -0.03 -0.48
N ASP A 213 -11.93 -0.30 -0.35
CA ASP A 213 -12.55 -1.59 -0.61
C ASP A 213 -13.79 -1.36 -1.47
N ALA A 214 -13.86 -1.97 -2.65
CA ALA A 214 -14.96 -1.75 -3.58
C ALA A 214 -16.36 -2.13 -3.03
N ARG A 215 -16.42 -2.83 -1.89
CA ARG A 215 -17.65 -3.24 -1.21
C ARG A 215 -18.25 -2.16 -0.30
N TYR A 216 -17.41 -1.33 0.32
CA TYR A 216 -17.79 -0.52 1.47
C TYR A 216 -17.09 0.85 1.46
N ASP A 217 -17.75 1.87 2.01
CA ASP A 217 -17.11 3.16 2.28
C ASP A 217 -15.96 3.06 3.30
N PHE A 218 -16.10 2.12 4.24
CA PHE A 218 -15.12 1.80 5.27
C PHE A 218 -15.12 0.29 5.55
N SER A 219 -13.94 -0.34 5.51
CA SER A 219 -13.69 -1.68 6.07
C SER A 219 -13.59 -1.62 7.59
N GLU A 220 -14.22 -2.59 8.26
CA GLU A 220 -14.13 -2.81 9.70
C GLU A 220 -12.74 -3.36 10.09
N GLU A 221 -12.37 -3.17 11.36
CA GLU A 221 -11.17 -3.82 11.93
C GLU A 221 -11.33 -5.34 11.89
N ALA A 222 -10.27 -6.03 11.50
CA ALA A 222 -10.26 -7.49 11.44
C ALA A 222 -8.91 -8.04 11.91
N ALA A 223 -8.94 -9.22 12.51
CA ALA A 223 -7.76 -9.90 13.01
C ALA A 223 -7.97 -11.41 12.88
N PHE A 224 -7.03 -12.12 12.25
CA PHE A 224 -7.14 -13.57 12.09
C PHE A 224 -5.77 -14.23 11.94
N LEU A 225 -5.72 -15.50 12.34
CA LEU A 225 -4.58 -16.38 12.10
C LEU A 225 -4.70 -16.97 10.70
N ASP A 226 -3.69 -16.76 9.87
CA ASP A 226 -3.60 -17.33 8.53
C ASP A 226 -2.92 -18.71 8.58
N PHE A 227 -3.67 -19.68 9.09
CA PHE A 227 -3.27 -21.09 9.23
C PHE A 227 -4.21 -22.04 8.47
N GLY A 228 -3.72 -23.26 8.20
CA GLY A 228 -4.56 -24.40 7.82
C GLY A 228 -4.97 -24.51 6.35
N LYS A 229 -4.27 -23.87 5.41
CA LYS A 229 -4.45 -23.98 3.95
C LYS A 229 -3.11 -24.22 3.25
N ASP A 230 -3.11 -24.71 2.02
CA ASP A 230 -1.88 -25.00 1.27
C ASP A 230 -1.05 -23.75 0.96
N ASP A 231 -1.71 -22.59 0.88
CA ASP A 231 -1.15 -21.29 0.47
C ASP A 231 -0.98 -20.27 1.61
N LYS A 232 -1.02 -20.75 2.86
CA LYS A 232 -0.99 -19.92 4.07
C LYS A 232 0.38 -19.27 4.33
N SER A 233 0.35 -18.12 5.00
CA SER A 233 1.54 -17.42 5.50
C SER A 233 2.05 -17.93 6.85
N ASP A 234 1.28 -18.76 7.54
CA ASP A 234 1.60 -19.27 8.89
C ASP A 234 1.86 -18.14 9.90
N THR A 235 1.09 -17.05 9.80
CA THR A 235 1.23 -15.87 10.65
C THR A 235 -0.11 -15.26 11.06
N PHE A 236 -0.06 -14.16 11.81
CA PHE A 236 -1.20 -13.34 12.18
C PHE A 236 -1.34 -12.13 11.23
N ILE A 237 -2.57 -11.87 10.81
CA ILE A 237 -2.93 -10.70 10.01
C ILE A 237 -3.85 -9.81 10.83
N TYR A 238 -3.46 -8.54 10.97
CA TYR A 238 -4.28 -7.47 11.53
C TYR A 238 -4.59 -6.45 10.44
N SER A 239 -5.86 -6.14 10.27
CA SER A 239 -6.35 -5.07 9.38
C SER A 239 -6.99 -3.97 10.20
N ALA A 240 -6.47 -2.75 10.07
CA ALA A 240 -6.96 -1.59 10.80
C ALA A 240 -8.38 -1.20 10.40
N ASP A 241 -9.12 -0.58 11.33
CA ASP A 241 -10.37 0.11 11.03
C ASP A 241 -10.12 1.28 10.07
N SER A 242 -10.54 1.12 8.81
CA SER A 242 -10.35 2.15 7.78
C SER A 242 -11.06 3.47 8.13
N LYS A 243 -12.13 3.44 8.92
CA LYS A 243 -12.83 4.66 9.34
C LYS A 243 -11.96 5.52 10.25
N LYS A 244 -11.12 4.89 11.09
CA LYS A 244 -10.12 5.59 11.91
C LYS A 244 -8.96 6.09 11.05
N VAL A 245 -8.41 5.22 10.21
CA VAL A 245 -7.30 5.56 9.27
C VAL A 245 -7.67 6.74 8.37
N LEU A 246 -8.92 6.77 7.89
CA LEU A 246 -9.45 7.77 6.96
C LEU A 246 -10.19 8.92 7.66
N GLU A 247 -10.11 9.04 8.99
CA GLU A 247 -10.75 10.11 9.76
C GLU A 247 -12.24 10.33 9.40
N ASN A 248 -12.98 9.24 9.19
CA ASN A 248 -14.40 9.24 8.82
C ASN A 248 -14.72 9.97 7.50
N LYS A 249 -13.74 10.13 6.60
CA LYS A 249 -13.97 10.59 5.23
C LYS A 249 -13.73 9.38 4.32
N ALA A 250 -14.70 8.86 3.59
CA ALA A 250 -14.47 7.72 2.69
C ALA A 250 -13.61 8.13 1.48
N VAL A 251 -12.87 7.20 0.89
CA VAL A 251 -12.18 7.42 -0.39
C VAL A 251 -13.22 7.39 -1.51
N LYS A 252 -13.18 8.37 -2.40
CA LYS A 252 -14.04 8.43 -3.58
C LYS A 252 -13.21 8.28 -4.84
N VAL A 253 -13.73 7.53 -5.79
CA VAL A 253 -13.08 7.35 -7.09
C VAL A 253 -12.98 8.71 -7.80
N GLY A 254 -11.79 9.05 -8.30
CA GLY A 254 -11.49 10.32 -8.95
C GLY A 254 -11.16 11.48 -8.00
N GLU A 255 -11.06 11.24 -6.69
CA GLU A 255 -10.65 12.24 -5.71
C GLU A 255 -9.26 11.91 -5.11
N ARG A 256 -8.28 12.78 -5.36
CA ARG A 256 -6.96 12.70 -4.73
C ARG A 256 -7.08 12.91 -3.22
N ARG A 257 -6.33 12.11 -2.47
CA ARG A 257 -6.35 12.09 -1.02
C ARG A 257 -4.97 11.85 -0.45
N ARG A 258 -4.65 12.60 0.60
CA ARG A 258 -3.50 12.35 1.45
C ARG A 258 -3.95 11.84 2.82
N VAL A 259 -3.30 10.78 3.29
CA VAL A 259 -3.52 10.18 4.61
C VAL A 259 -2.18 10.06 5.32
N VAL A 260 -2.14 10.45 6.59
CA VAL A 260 -0.98 10.31 7.47
C VAL A 260 -1.43 9.55 8.71
N ILE A 261 -0.73 8.49 9.06
CA ILE A 261 -0.98 7.72 10.28
C ILE A 261 0.31 7.53 11.07
N ASP A 262 0.15 7.37 12.38
CA ASP A 262 1.20 6.78 13.22
C ASP A 262 1.01 5.26 13.21
N LEU A 263 1.75 4.59 12.32
CA LEU A 263 1.71 3.15 12.13
C LEU A 263 2.06 2.39 13.42
N LYS A 264 2.92 2.95 14.28
CA LYS A 264 3.36 2.29 15.51
C LYS A 264 2.16 1.90 16.40
N LYS A 265 1.14 2.76 16.48
CA LYS A 265 -0.10 2.49 17.24
C LYS A 265 -0.82 1.25 16.73
N TYR A 266 -0.87 1.06 15.41
CA TYR A 266 -1.52 -0.11 14.81
C TYR A 266 -0.69 -1.38 15.00
N ILE A 267 0.64 -1.26 15.03
CA ILE A 267 1.52 -2.39 15.37
C ILE A 267 1.33 -2.81 16.84
N GLU A 268 1.24 -1.85 17.76
CA GLU A 268 0.94 -2.11 19.18
C GLU A 268 -0.41 -2.81 19.36
N ILE A 269 -1.46 -2.34 18.67
CA ILE A 269 -2.78 -2.98 18.68
C ILE A 269 -2.69 -4.40 18.12
N ALA A 270 -1.98 -4.60 17.00
CA ALA A 270 -1.83 -5.91 16.38
C ALA A 270 -1.12 -6.90 17.31
N LEU A 271 -0.01 -6.48 17.93
CA LEU A 271 0.74 -7.29 18.89
C LEU A 271 -0.11 -7.65 20.11
N GLN A 272 -0.81 -6.68 20.69
CA GLN A 272 -1.71 -6.94 21.81
C GLN A 272 -2.82 -7.92 21.42
N THR A 273 -3.42 -7.73 20.24
CA THR A 273 -4.51 -8.57 19.75
C THR A 273 -4.09 -10.04 19.63
N ILE A 274 -2.92 -10.32 19.04
CA ILE A 274 -2.45 -11.70 18.90
C ILE A 274 -2.06 -12.34 20.23
N GLN A 275 -1.51 -11.56 21.17
CA GLN A 275 -1.16 -12.04 22.51
C GLN A 275 -2.39 -12.36 23.36
N GLU A 276 -3.48 -11.60 23.19
CA GLU A 276 -4.73 -11.81 23.91
C GLU A 276 -5.66 -12.84 23.24
N LEU A 277 -5.40 -13.20 21.97
CA LEU A 277 -6.23 -14.13 21.21
C LEU A 277 -6.17 -15.55 21.83
N PRO A 278 -7.27 -16.10 22.37
CA PRO A 278 -7.23 -17.41 23.04
C PRO A 278 -6.83 -18.56 22.13
N ALA A 279 -7.13 -18.45 20.82
CA ALA A 279 -6.74 -19.43 19.82
C ALA A 279 -5.22 -19.47 19.58
N ASN A 280 -4.50 -18.36 19.86
CA ASN A 280 -3.04 -18.32 19.83
C ASN A 280 -2.45 -18.69 21.19
N ALA A 281 -2.88 -18.02 22.27
CA ALA A 281 -2.30 -18.19 23.61
C ALA A 281 -2.42 -19.62 24.18
N ASN A 282 -3.40 -20.40 23.71
CA ASN A 282 -3.60 -21.81 24.12
C ASN A 282 -3.24 -22.82 23.02
N SER A 283 -2.61 -22.39 21.93
CA SER A 283 -2.22 -23.29 20.84
C SER A 283 -0.99 -24.12 21.22
N GLU A 284 -0.73 -25.20 20.48
CA GLU A 284 0.50 -25.99 20.66
C GLU A 284 1.76 -25.23 20.22
N PHE A 285 1.59 -24.25 19.31
CA PHE A 285 2.65 -23.44 18.73
C PHE A 285 2.23 -21.96 18.75
N PRO A 286 2.21 -21.31 19.92
CA PRO A 286 1.84 -19.90 20.02
C PRO A 286 2.90 -19.06 19.32
N ILE A 287 2.46 -18.03 18.60
CA ILE A 287 3.35 -17.04 17.99
C ILE A 287 3.31 -15.74 18.79
N LEU A 288 4.45 -15.05 18.85
CA LEU A 288 4.57 -13.67 19.39
C LEU A 288 4.13 -13.48 20.85
N LEU A 289 3.96 -14.55 21.63
CA LEU A 289 3.44 -14.49 23.00
C LEU A 289 4.39 -13.78 23.97
N ASN A 290 5.69 -13.86 23.72
CA ASN A 290 6.77 -13.26 24.52
C ASN A 290 7.38 -12.01 23.88
N THR A 291 6.92 -11.67 22.67
CA THR A 291 7.43 -10.56 21.87
C THR A 291 7.04 -9.23 22.49
N THR A 292 7.99 -8.30 22.52
CA THR A 292 7.81 -6.91 22.92
C THR A 292 8.22 -5.97 21.79
N LEU A 293 7.96 -4.67 21.95
CA LEU A 293 8.41 -3.66 20.97
C LEU A 293 9.93 -3.62 20.79
N GLN A 294 10.71 -4.08 21.78
CA GLN A 294 12.17 -4.15 21.68
C GLN A 294 12.65 -5.25 20.74
N ASP A 295 11.78 -6.21 20.44
CA ASP A 295 12.07 -7.33 19.57
C ASP A 295 11.65 -7.06 18.12
N LEU A 296 10.75 -6.10 17.92
CA LEU A 296 10.09 -5.85 16.65
C LEU A 296 10.80 -4.78 15.81
N ARG A 297 10.87 -5.05 14.51
CA ARG A 297 11.20 -4.08 13.45
C ARG A 297 10.22 -4.22 12.29
N ILE A 298 10.09 -3.17 11.48
CA ILE A 298 9.41 -3.28 10.18
C ILE A 298 10.44 -3.81 9.18
N GLU A 299 10.22 -5.02 8.66
CA GLU A 299 11.13 -5.69 7.72
C GLU A 299 10.92 -5.19 6.29
N SER A 300 9.65 -5.08 5.89
CA SER A 300 9.26 -4.69 4.54
C SER A 300 7.83 -4.18 4.51
N PHE A 301 7.44 -3.63 3.37
CA PHE A 301 6.06 -3.30 3.09
C PHE A 301 5.72 -3.56 1.63
N TYR A 302 4.44 -3.65 1.33
CA TYR A 302 3.93 -3.50 -0.03
C TYR A 302 2.69 -2.61 -0.07
N ILE A 303 2.49 -1.91 -1.18
CA ILE A 303 1.32 -1.08 -1.44
C ILE A 303 0.75 -1.41 -2.81
N GLY A 304 -0.56 -1.68 -2.85
CA GLY A 304 -1.23 -1.99 -4.10
C GLY A 304 -2.57 -2.69 -3.93
N TRP A 305 -2.92 -3.42 -4.98
CA TRP A 305 -4.22 -4.08 -5.15
C TRP A 305 -4.17 -5.55 -4.78
N GLU A 306 -5.19 -5.99 -4.03
CA GLU A 306 -5.61 -7.38 -3.92
C GLU A 306 -7.02 -7.51 -4.51
N ILE A 307 -7.17 -8.28 -5.60
CA ILE A 307 -8.40 -8.31 -6.39
C ILE A 307 -8.94 -9.74 -6.51
N PRO A 308 -9.65 -10.25 -5.48
CA PRO A 308 -10.29 -11.57 -5.55
C PRO A 308 -11.56 -11.61 -6.42
N GLY A 309 -11.95 -10.50 -7.07
CA GLY A 309 -13.06 -10.45 -8.04
C GLY A 309 -12.65 -10.09 -9.47
N THR A 310 -13.66 -9.79 -10.30
CA THR A 310 -13.45 -9.29 -11.68
C THR A 310 -13.75 -7.79 -11.72
N PHE A 311 -12.71 -6.96 -11.78
CA PHE A 311 -12.78 -5.51 -11.67
C PHE A 311 -11.86 -4.82 -12.69
N ASN A 312 -12.25 -3.63 -13.13
CA ASN A 312 -11.29 -2.62 -13.54
C ASN A 312 -10.95 -1.79 -12.30
N ALA A 313 -9.70 -1.82 -11.86
CA ALA A 313 -9.23 -1.13 -10.68
C ALA A 313 -7.94 -0.38 -11.02
N SER A 314 -7.86 0.90 -10.67
CA SER A 314 -6.69 1.72 -10.99
C SER A 314 -6.43 2.68 -9.85
N ALA A 315 -5.16 2.76 -9.45
CA ALA A 315 -4.70 3.67 -8.42
C ALA A 315 -3.51 4.46 -8.94
N THR A 316 -3.51 5.77 -8.68
CA THR A 316 -2.35 6.64 -8.83
C THR A 316 -1.78 6.93 -7.45
N ILE A 317 -0.50 6.72 -7.26
CA ILE A 317 0.24 7.06 -6.05
C ILE A 317 1.14 8.22 -6.41
N TYR A 318 0.83 9.39 -5.86
CA TYR A 318 1.59 10.62 -6.07
C TYR A 318 2.82 10.68 -5.16
N SER A 319 2.71 10.11 -3.96
CA SER A 319 3.86 9.85 -3.09
C SER A 319 3.50 8.85 -1.99
N ASN A 320 4.49 8.09 -1.54
CA ASN A 320 4.45 7.32 -0.31
C ASN A 320 5.72 7.62 0.52
N SER A 321 5.57 7.69 1.83
CA SER A 321 6.65 8.06 2.76
C SER A 321 6.47 7.30 4.06
N LEU A 322 7.58 6.80 4.61
CA LEU A 322 7.63 6.17 5.92
C LEU A 322 8.76 6.85 6.70
N LYS A 323 8.42 7.56 7.77
CA LYS A 323 9.41 8.27 8.59
C LYS A 323 9.47 7.71 10.00
N TYR A 324 10.68 7.59 10.51
CA TYR A 324 10.96 7.19 11.88
C TYR A 324 11.32 8.42 12.71
N GLU A 325 10.46 8.75 13.67
CA GLU A 325 10.77 9.73 14.70
C GLU A 325 11.36 9.00 15.91
N ARG A 326 12.66 9.15 16.13
CA ARG A 326 13.38 8.47 17.21
C ARG A 326 13.21 9.20 18.54
N LYS A 327 13.14 8.44 19.63
CA LYS A 327 13.12 9.01 20.99
C LYS A 327 14.39 9.82 21.22
N GLN A 328 14.24 11.00 21.84
CA GLN A 328 15.38 11.78 22.29
C GLN A 328 16.06 11.04 23.45
N GLN A 329 17.37 10.82 23.34
CA GLN A 329 18.19 10.16 24.37
C GLN A 329 18.42 11.06 25.58
#